data_AF-A0A8X7C4Y9-F1
#
_entry.id   AF-A0A8X7C4Y9-F1
#
_cell.length_a   1.000
_cell.length_b   1.000
_cell.length_c   1.000
_cell.angle_alpha   90.00
_cell.angle_beta   90.00
_cell.angle_gamma   90.00
#
_symmetry.space_group_name_H-M   'P 1'
#
loop_
_entity.id
_entity.type
_entity.pdbx_description
1 polymer ?
#
loop_
_entity_poly.entity_id
_entity_poly.type
_entity_poly.pdbx_seq_one_letter_code
_entity_poly.pdbx_strand_id
1 'polypeptide(L)'
;MCKKWFARFKSSDTSLEDKPGKGRPSDFDDQALLAVGEDDEGLTTRMLAEDFIVNQPTVVRHLKKLEKEGTIAGCVPHELSYNFRTDRARIFTE
;
A
#
# COMPACT_ATOMS: atom_id res chain seq x y z
N MET A 1 23.19 27.32 -4.40
CA MET A 1 22.02 27.06 -3.53
C MET A 1 21.32 28.33 -3.05
N CYS A 2 22.01 29.33 -2.46
CA CYS A 2 21.37 30.48 -1.80
C CYS A 2 20.43 31.31 -2.68
N LYS A 3 20.75 31.53 -3.97
CA LYS A 3 19.93 32.37 -4.87
C LYS A 3 18.50 31.86 -5.07
N LYS A 4 18.29 30.53 -5.13
CA LYS A 4 16.95 29.93 -5.29
C LYS A 4 16.09 30.13 -4.05
N TRP A 5 16.65 29.88 -2.87
CA TRP A 5 15.96 30.09 -1.59
C TRP A 5 15.68 31.56 -1.33
N PHE A 6 16.62 32.45 -1.63
CA PHE A 6 16.43 33.89 -1.50
C PHE A 6 15.32 34.41 -2.42
N ALA A 7 15.21 33.88 -3.64
CA ALA A 7 14.13 34.21 -4.56
C ALA A 7 12.75 33.73 -4.05
N ARG A 8 12.66 32.52 -3.49
CA ARG A 8 11.40 32.00 -2.88
C ARG A 8 10.97 32.86 -1.69
N PHE A 9 11.91 33.21 -0.83
CA PHE A 9 11.63 34.07 0.32
C PHE A 9 11.19 35.48 -0.12
N LYS A 10 11.79 36.03 -1.18
CA LYS A 10 11.37 37.31 -1.78
C LYS A 10 9.99 37.27 -2.43
N SER A 11 9.54 36.12 -2.90
CA SER A 11 8.16 35.92 -3.40
C SER A 11 7.17 35.59 -2.29
N SER A 12 7.54 35.76 -1.02
CA SER A 12 6.74 35.41 0.16
C SER A 12 6.35 33.93 0.25
N ASP A 13 7.05 33.05 -0.49
CA ASP A 13 6.94 31.60 -0.32
C ASP A 13 7.83 31.21 0.87
N THR A 14 7.22 31.21 2.07
CA THR A 14 7.84 30.78 3.32
C THR A 14 7.69 29.28 3.56
N SER A 15 7.13 28.54 2.61
CA SER A 15 7.00 27.09 2.71
C SER A 15 8.38 26.45 2.74
N LEU A 16 8.64 25.71 3.81
CA LEU A 16 9.83 24.87 3.94
C LEU A 16 9.68 23.53 3.23
N GLU A 17 8.45 23.20 2.79
CA GLU A 17 8.17 21.95 2.11
C GLU A 17 8.83 21.93 0.73
N ASP A 18 9.45 20.79 0.44
CA ASP A 18 9.94 20.53 -0.89
C ASP A 18 8.75 20.43 -1.85
N LYS A 19 8.96 20.95 -3.07
CA LYS A 19 7.99 20.72 -4.14
C LYS A 19 7.91 19.20 -4.36
N PRO A 20 6.71 18.67 -4.68
CA PRO A 20 6.56 17.25 -4.97
C PRO A 20 7.64 16.83 -5.97
N GLY A 21 8.45 15.87 -5.57
CA GLY A 21 9.54 15.40 -6.39
C GLY A 21 9.01 14.84 -7.71
N LYS A 22 9.77 14.99 -8.79
CA LYS A 22 9.59 14.16 -9.99
C LYS A 22 10.00 12.73 -9.66
N GLY A 23 9.21 12.03 -8.87
CA GLY A 23 9.32 10.59 -8.74
C GLY A 23 9.14 9.94 -10.11
N ARG A 24 9.69 8.73 -10.30
CA ARG A 24 9.39 7.94 -11.49
C ARG A 24 7.90 7.57 -11.44
N PRO A 25 7.12 7.84 -12.49
CA PRO A 25 5.76 7.32 -12.60
C PRO A 25 5.82 5.79 -12.49
N SER A 26 5.01 5.22 -11.60
CA SER A 26 4.81 3.78 -11.58
C SER A 26 3.80 3.46 -12.67
N ASP A 27 4.15 2.56 -13.58
CA ASP A 27 3.25 2.03 -14.62
C ASP A 27 2.35 0.89 -14.09
N PHE A 28 2.35 0.72 -12.77
CA PHE A 28 1.60 -0.32 -12.10
C PHE A 28 0.18 0.17 -11.81
N ASP A 29 -0.83 -0.58 -12.27
CA ASP A 29 -2.23 -0.25 -12.08
C ASP A 29 -2.72 -0.65 -10.68
N ASP A 30 -2.71 0.33 -9.77
CA ASP A 30 -3.21 0.18 -8.41
C ASP A 30 -4.72 -0.17 -8.38
N GLN A 31 -5.51 0.20 -9.40
CA GLN A 31 -6.96 -0.09 -9.46
C GLN A 31 -7.23 -1.55 -9.84
N ALA A 32 -6.48 -2.08 -10.81
CA ALA A 32 -6.55 -3.50 -11.14
C ALA A 32 -6.14 -4.37 -9.94
N LEU A 33 -5.12 -3.96 -9.18
CA LEU A 33 -4.70 -4.66 -7.97
C LEU A 33 -5.79 -4.64 -6.88
N LEU A 34 -6.51 -3.52 -6.73
CA LEU A 34 -7.65 -3.44 -5.81
C LEU A 34 -8.78 -4.37 -6.22
N ALA A 35 -9.18 -4.35 -7.50
CA ALA A 35 -10.27 -5.19 -8.00
C ALA A 35 -9.99 -6.69 -7.75
N VAL A 36 -8.76 -7.14 -8.00
CA VAL A 36 -8.35 -8.53 -7.75
C VAL A 36 -8.32 -8.86 -6.24
N GLY A 37 -7.90 -7.92 -5.40
CA GLY A 37 -7.87 -8.10 -3.95
C GLY A 37 -9.25 -8.08 -3.29
N GLU A 38 -10.24 -7.43 -3.89
CA GLU A 38 -11.64 -7.42 -3.44
C GLU A 38 -12.39 -8.70 -3.86
N ASP A 39 -12.08 -9.25 -5.04
CA ASP A 39 -12.75 -10.45 -5.57
C ASP A 39 -12.29 -11.76 -4.89
N ASP A 40 -11.03 -11.85 -4.46
CA ASP A 40 -10.47 -13.08 -3.89
C ASP A 40 -9.55 -12.79 -2.68
N GLU A 41 -10.14 -12.87 -1.48
CA GLU A 41 -9.46 -12.72 -0.19
C GLU A 41 -8.36 -13.79 0.06
N GLY A 42 -8.30 -14.84 -0.78
CA GLY A 42 -7.34 -15.93 -0.70
C GLY A 42 -6.04 -15.70 -1.49
N LEU A 43 -5.95 -14.67 -2.33
CA LEU A 43 -4.80 -14.48 -3.20
C LEU A 43 -3.55 -14.06 -2.43
N THR A 44 -2.54 -14.92 -2.48
CA THR A 44 -1.23 -14.57 -1.92
C THR A 44 -0.54 -13.53 -2.80
N THR A 45 0.28 -12.67 -2.19
CA THR A 45 1.11 -11.67 -2.92
C THR A 45 2.00 -12.28 -4.01
N ARG A 46 2.27 -13.58 -3.95
CA ARG A 46 3.02 -14.32 -4.98
C ARG A 46 2.17 -14.62 -6.21
N MET A 47 0.91 -15.01 -6.03
CA MET A 47 -0.02 -15.25 -7.14
C MET A 47 -0.30 -13.95 -7.90
N LEU A 48 -0.57 -12.87 -7.15
CA LEU A 48 -0.70 -11.53 -7.73
C LEU A 48 0.55 -11.12 -8.54
N ALA A 49 1.74 -11.45 -8.06
CA ALA A 49 2.96 -11.14 -8.79
C ALA A 49 3.04 -11.89 -10.14
N GLU A 50 2.58 -13.13 -10.18
CA GLU A 50 2.50 -13.94 -11.38
C GLU A 50 1.43 -13.40 -12.34
N ASP A 51 0.24 -13.03 -11.84
CA ASP A 51 -0.87 -12.49 -12.62
C ASP A 51 -0.55 -11.13 -13.25
N PHE A 52 0.07 -10.24 -12.47
CA PHE A 52 0.49 -8.92 -12.93
C PHE A 52 1.84 -8.94 -13.67
N ILE A 53 2.49 -10.10 -13.78
CA ILE A 53 3.82 -10.27 -14.42
C ILE A 53 4.84 -9.27 -13.84
N VAL A 54 4.82 -9.13 -12.51
CA VAL A 54 5.74 -8.26 -11.76
C VAL A 54 6.44 -9.02 -10.66
N ASN A 55 7.48 -8.43 -10.10
CA ASN A 55 8.12 -8.98 -8.92
C ASN A 55 7.21 -8.83 -7.69
N GLN A 56 7.14 -9.86 -6.86
CA GLN A 56 6.42 -9.86 -5.58
C GLN A 56 6.66 -8.63 -4.69
N PRO A 57 7.89 -8.08 -4.51
CA PRO A 57 8.09 -6.86 -3.73
C PRO A 57 7.40 -5.63 -4.31
N THR A 58 7.14 -5.60 -5.62
CA THR A 58 6.36 -4.53 -6.26
C THR A 58 4.93 -4.59 -5.75
N VAL A 59 4.27 -5.75 -5.86
CA VAL A 59 2.90 -5.96 -5.36
C VAL A 59 2.77 -5.57 -3.89
N VAL A 60 3.70 -6.03 -3.03
CA VAL A 60 3.69 -5.70 -1.60
C VAL A 60 3.78 -4.19 -1.35
N ARG A 61 4.64 -3.48 -2.09
CA ARG A 61 4.77 -2.02 -1.97
C ARG A 61 3.48 -1.31 -2.36
N HIS A 62 2.81 -1.77 -3.41
CA HIS A 62 1.57 -1.19 -3.91
C HIS A 62 0.39 -1.47 -2.95
N LEU A 63 0.25 -2.68 -2.44
CA LEU A 63 -0.73 -3.01 -1.39
C LEU A 63 -0.53 -2.14 -0.13
N LYS A 64 0.71 -1.97 0.33
CA LYS A 64 1.01 -1.12 1.50
C LYS A 64 0.71 0.36 1.25
N LYS A 65 0.82 0.83 0.00
CA LYS A 65 0.45 2.20 -0.39
C LYS A 65 -1.07 2.37 -0.30
N LEU A 66 -1.82 1.42 -0.85
CA LEU A 66 -3.28 1.38 -0.84
C LEU A 66 -3.88 1.27 0.58
N GLU A 67 -3.26 0.50 1.46
CA GLU A 67 -3.63 0.42 2.89
C GLU A 67 -3.52 1.78 3.58
N LYS A 68 -2.43 2.52 3.31
CA LYS A 68 -2.25 3.89 3.83
C LYS A 68 -3.24 4.89 3.24
N GLU A 69 -3.62 4.69 1.99
CA GLU A 69 -4.60 5.52 1.29
C GLU A 69 -6.05 5.18 1.69
N GLY A 70 -6.25 4.22 2.61
CA GLY A 70 -7.55 3.86 3.17
C GLY A 70 -8.47 3.16 2.18
N THR A 71 -7.93 2.72 1.03
CA THR A 71 -8.70 2.07 -0.05
C THR A 71 -8.88 0.58 0.21
N ILE A 72 -8.06 -0.01 1.08
CA ILE A 72 -8.15 -1.41 1.53
C ILE A 72 -8.90 -1.48 2.87
N ALA A 73 -10.13 -0.96 2.93
CA ALA A 73 -10.96 -1.12 4.12
C ALA A 73 -11.57 -2.55 4.24
N GLY A 74 -11.38 -3.40 3.22
CA GLY A 74 -11.94 -4.76 3.16
C GLY A 74 -10.95 -5.90 3.43
N CYS A 75 -9.65 -5.76 3.17
CA CYS A 75 -8.72 -6.89 3.33
C CYS A 75 -8.29 -7.06 4.79
N VAL A 76 -9.15 -7.73 5.55
CA VAL A 76 -8.81 -8.30 6.84
C VAL A 76 -7.67 -9.30 6.63
N PRO A 77 -6.55 -9.21 7.37
CA PRO A 77 -5.48 -10.17 7.21
C PRO A 77 -5.94 -11.52 7.74
N HIS A 78 -6.05 -12.48 6.80
CA HIS A 78 -6.20 -13.91 7.03
C HIS A 78 -7.61 -14.32 7.50
N GLU A 79 -8.43 -14.79 6.54
CA GLU A 79 -9.52 -15.69 6.87
C GLU A 79 -8.96 -16.87 7.67
N LEU A 80 -9.31 -16.91 8.95
CA LEU A 80 -9.08 -18.07 9.79
C LEU A 80 -9.83 -19.24 9.16
N SER A 81 -9.09 -20.16 8.53
CA SER A 81 -9.53 -21.55 8.35
C SER A 81 -10.22 -21.97 9.65
N TYR A 82 -11.42 -22.54 9.50
CA TYR A 82 -12.35 -22.92 10.59
C TYR A 82 -11.66 -23.58 11.79
N ASN A 83 -10.51 -24.22 11.56
CA ASN A 83 -9.72 -24.96 12.52
C ASN A 83 -8.85 -24.13 13.48
N PHE A 84 -8.66 -22.81 13.29
CA PHE A 84 -7.90 -21.97 14.24
C PHE A 84 -8.76 -21.14 15.19
N ARG A 85 -10.09 -21.12 15.00
CA ARG A 85 -11.02 -20.40 15.91
C ARG A 85 -11.07 -21.06 17.29
N THR A 86 -10.99 -22.39 17.32
CA THR A 86 -11.07 -23.18 18.56
C THR A 86 -9.83 -23.03 19.43
N ASP A 87 -8.65 -22.84 18.83
CA ASP A 87 -7.40 -22.68 19.58
C ASP A 87 -7.27 -21.30 20.25
N ARG A 88 -7.81 -20.24 19.63
CA ARG A 88 -7.84 -18.91 20.26
C ARG A 88 -8.82 -18.81 21.43
N ALA A 89 -9.93 -19.55 21.39
CA ALA A 89 -10.90 -19.59 22.49
C ALA A 89 -10.37 -20.35 23.72
N ARG A 90 -9.39 -21.26 23.52
CA ARG A 90 -8.77 -22.04 24.60
C ARG A 90 -7.85 -21.24 25.51
N ILE A 91 -7.20 -20.19 25.02
CA ILE A 91 -6.25 -19.38 25.80
C ILE A 91 -6.96 -18.64 26.96
N PHE A 92 -8.26 -18.41 26.86
CA PHE A 92 -9.04 -17.67 27.86
C PHE A 92 -9.85 -18.57 28.81
N THR A 93 -9.71 -19.91 28.70
CA THR A 93 -10.49 -20.89 29.47
C THR A 93 -9.64 -21.87 30.28
N GLU A 94 -8.42 -21.48 30.67
CA GLU A 94 -7.68 -22.07 31.81
C GLU A 94 -7.41 -21.03 32.90
#